data_AF-A0A846LKT4-F1
#
_entry.id   AF-A0A846LKT4-F1
#
_cell.length_a   1.000
_cell.length_b   1.000
_cell.length_c   1.000
_cell.angle_alpha   90.00
_cell.angle_beta   90.00
_cell.angle_gamma   90.00
#
_symmetry.space_group_name_H-M   'P 1'
#
loop_
_entity.id
_entity.type
_entity.pdbx_description
1 polymer ?
#
loop_
_entity_poly.entity_id
_entity_poly.type
_entity_poly.pdbx_seq_one_letter_code
_entity_poly.pdbx_strand_id
1 'polypeptide(L)'
;MTSRRLLRDVTAAALLLAAPVCSGCTATDAAPAPQAATAATPDTPAELEELLVDDVPSGLPRVPDDELEPPAGEKTIDDVARYGEDAQREQEVLADYGYTRGWERFWRSEEELTSVFLDQFADPSGAVSYAADLARNDAEHYGGLLNRSPNGLPEGCVLLAQDDPAPEHRMAGPAAFAWCSAGVFTVAVAAVADTPEDARRELEAVTTAQLDRLRD
;
A
#
# COMPACT_ATOMS: atom_id res chain seq x y z
N MET A 1 20.09 -61.66 20.41
CA MET A 1 21.46 -61.50 20.95
C MET A 1 21.75 -60.01 21.01
N THR A 2 21.51 -59.38 22.18
CA THR A 2 22.54 -58.87 23.14
C THR A 2 23.20 -57.57 22.66
N SER A 3 23.30 -56.46 23.41
CA SER A 3 23.01 -56.16 24.83
C SER A 3 23.21 -54.65 25.09
N ARG A 4 22.35 -54.06 25.94
CA ARG A 4 22.56 -53.05 27.02
C ARG A 4 23.40 -51.78 26.75
N ARG A 5 22.80 -50.57 26.86
CA ARG A 5 22.55 -49.75 28.08
C ARG A 5 23.80 -49.40 28.89
N LEU A 6 24.07 -48.09 29.02
CA LEU A 6 24.65 -47.49 30.22
C LEU A 6 23.90 -46.20 30.57
N LEU A 7 23.30 -46.22 31.76
CA LEU A 7 22.75 -45.09 32.51
C LEU A 7 23.89 -44.30 33.16
N ARG A 8 23.64 -43.02 33.47
CA ARG A 8 24.03 -42.43 34.75
C ARG A 8 23.12 -41.24 35.10
N ASP A 9 22.23 -41.50 36.06
CA ASP A 9 21.56 -40.51 36.91
C ASP A 9 22.59 -39.83 37.85
N VAL A 10 22.32 -38.59 38.28
CA VAL A 10 22.23 -38.20 39.72
C VAL A 10 21.39 -36.93 39.87
N THR A 11 20.42 -37.05 40.77
CA THR A 11 19.40 -36.19 41.39
C THR A 11 19.90 -35.12 42.38
N ALA A 12 19.05 -34.10 42.64
CA ALA A 12 18.63 -33.50 43.94
C ALA A 12 18.65 -31.95 43.89
N ALA A 13 17.52 -31.24 43.83
CA ALA A 13 16.49 -31.01 44.86
C ALA A 13 16.93 -30.12 46.04
N ALA A 14 16.41 -28.88 46.09
CA ALA A 14 16.25 -28.10 47.31
C ALA A 14 14.95 -27.26 47.21
N LEU A 15 13.93 -27.73 47.92
CA LEU A 15 12.70 -27.03 48.32
C LEU A 15 12.95 -26.35 49.68
N LEU A 16 12.07 -25.39 50.05
CA LEU A 16 11.81 -24.74 51.37
C LEU A 16 12.02 -23.20 51.28
N LEU A 17 11.14 -22.29 51.71
CA LEU A 17 9.81 -22.29 52.34
C LEU A 17 9.39 -20.80 52.50
N ALA A 18 8.07 -20.50 52.42
CA ALA A 18 7.31 -19.50 53.22
C ALA A 18 7.71 -17.99 53.21
N ALA A 19 6.84 -16.97 53.23
CA ALA A 19 5.38 -16.78 53.15
C ALA A 19 5.12 -15.23 52.99
N PRO A 20 3.92 -14.66 53.21
CA PRO A 20 3.31 -13.65 52.36
C PRO A 20 3.48 -12.20 52.83
N VAL A 21 3.51 -11.23 51.90
CA VAL A 21 3.27 -9.82 52.25
C VAL A 21 2.34 -9.21 51.21
N CYS A 22 1.10 -8.96 51.65
CA CYS A 22 0.15 -8.11 50.95
C CYS A 22 0.68 -6.67 50.96
N SER A 23 0.97 -6.13 49.79
CA SER A 23 1.14 -4.70 49.56
C SER A 23 0.08 -4.32 48.53
N GLY A 24 -0.94 -3.57 48.96
CA GLY A 24 -2.06 -3.18 48.11
C GLY A 24 -1.58 -2.40 46.90
N CYS A 25 -1.89 -2.90 45.70
CA CYS A 25 -1.90 -2.11 44.49
C CYS A 25 -3.07 -1.13 44.59
N THR A 26 -2.76 0.12 44.94
CA THR A 26 -3.65 1.23 44.64
C THR A 26 -3.90 1.21 43.13
N ALA A 27 -5.16 0.99 42.73
CA ALA A 27 -5.59 1.21 41.37
C ALA A 27 -5.34 2.69 41.06
N THR A 28 -4.24 2.98 40.36
CA THR A 28 -4.12 4.23 39.64
C THR A 28 -5.23 4.17 38.59
N ASP A 29 -6.30 4.93 38.81
CA ASP A 29 -7.20 5.37 37.74
C ASP A 29 -6.32 6.13 36.73
N ALA A 30 -5.69 5.37 35.84
CA ALA A 30 -5.14 5.92 34.63
C ALA A 30 -6.35 6.45 33.88
N ALA A 31 -6.49 7.79 33.88
CA ALA A 31 -7.41 8.46 32.99
C ALA A 31 -7.24 7.83 31.60
N PRO A 32 -8.34 7.47 30.90
CA PRO A 32 -8.23 6.95 29.55
C PRO A 32 -7.35 7.92 28.76
N ALA A 33 -6.25 7.41 28.19
CA ALA A 33 -5.49 8.20 27.24
C ALA A 33 -6.49 8.73 26.21
N PRO A 34 -6.44 10.03 25.85
CA PRO A 34 -7.29 10.55 24.80
C PRO A 34 -7.10 9.62 23.59
N GLN A 35 -8.18 8.92 23.21
CA GLN A 35 -8.20 8.19 21.94
C GLN A 35 -7.85 9.23 20.89
N ALA A 36 -6.72 9.02 20.20
CA ALA A 36 -6.42 9.79 19.02
C ALA A 36 -7.68 9.73 18.15
N ALA A 37 -8.25 10.90 17.86
CA ALA A 37 -9.38 10.96 16.96
C ALA A 37 -8.91 10.29 15.68
N THR A 38 -9.52 9.16 15.32
CA THR A 38 -9.35 8.62 13.98
C THR A 38 -9.80 9.73 13.05
N ALA A 39 -8.91 10.22 12.20
CA ALA A 39 -9.28 11.19 11.18
C ALA A 39 -10.54 10.69 10.47
N ALA A 40 -11.48 11.61 10.25
CA ALA A 40 -12.70 11.27 9.56
C ALA A 40 -12.31 10.73 8.18
N THR A 41 -12.73 9.50 7.92
CA THR A 41 -12.59 8.90 6.60
C THR A 41 -13.38 9.75 5.60
N PRO A 42 -12.82 10.15 4.45
CA PRO A 42 -13.51 10.98 3.47
C PRO A 42 -14.88 10.40 3.10
N ASP A 43 -15.91 11.22 3.18
CA ASP A 43 -17.28 10.84 2.86
C ASP A 43 -17.68 11.29 1.44
N THR A 44 -16.91 12.21 0.85
CA THR A 44 -17.13 12.77 -0.50
C THR A 44 -15.91 12.59 -1.40
N PRO A 45 -16.09 12.57 -2.74
CA PRO A 45 -14.98 12.54 -3.68
C PRO A 45 -14.05 13.75 -3.55
N ALA A 46 -14.59 14.94 -3.27
CA ALA A 46 -13.81 16.15 -3.07
C ALA A 46 -12.89 16.06 -1.84
N GLU A 47 -13.36 15.50 -0.73
CA GLU A 47 -12.52 15.23 0.45
C GLU A 47 -11.43 14.18 0.15
N LEU A 48 -11.70 13.22 -0.75
CA LEU A 48 -10.67 12.27 -1.19
C LEU A 48 -9.61 12.96 -2.06
N GLU A 49 -10.02 13.88 -2.95
CA GLU A 49 -9.10 14.67 -3.77
C GLU A 49 -8.09 15.45 -2.93
N GLU A 50 -8.54 16.04 -1.82
CA GLU A 50 -7.71 16.82 -0.90
C GLU A 50 -6.58 15.99 -0.27
N LEU A 51 -6.69 14.66 -0.28
CA LEU A 51 -5.66 13.75 0.22
C LEU A 51 -4.58 13.41 -0.80
N LEU A 52 -4.72 13.78 -2.08
CA LEU A 52 -3.67 13.52 -3.07
C LEU A 52 -2.52 14.52 -2.95
N VAL A 53 -1.32 14.06 -3.27
CA VAL A 53 -0.19 14.96 -3.52
C VAL A 53 -0.53 15.93 -4.67
N ASP A 54 -0.12 17.18 -4.51
CA ASP A 54 -0.38 18.25 -5.50
C ASP A 54 0.74 18.36 -6.54
N ASP A 55 1.97 18.16 -6.08
CA ASP A 55 3.19 18.24 -6.86
C ASP A 55 4.03 16.98 -6.64
N VAL A 56 4.87 16.66 -7.63
CA VAL A 56 5.81 15.54 -7.58
C VAL A 56 7.26 16.03 -7.56
N PRO A 57 8.21 15.29 -6.96
CA PRO A 57 9.59 15.73 -6.77
C PRO A 57 10.33 16.03 -8.09
N SER A 58 10.02 15.31 -9.16
CA SER A 58 10.53 15.57 -10.51
C SER A 58 10.16 16.96 -11.06
N GLY A 59 9.15 17.62 -10.48
CA GLY A 59 8.65 18.90 -10.97
C GLY A 59 7.89 18.80 -12.29
N LEU A 60 7.47 17.59 -12.68
CA LEU A 60 6.64 17.36 -13.85
C LEU A 60 5.35 18.19 -13.76
N PRO A 61 4.87 18.79 -14.86
CA PRO A 61 3.62 19.52 -14.85
C PRO A 61 2.44 18.55 -14.67
N ARG A 62 1.48 18.94 -13.83
CA ARG A 62 0.22 18.19 -13.67
C ARG A 62 -0.53 18.17 -15.01
N VAL A 63 -1.02 17.00 -15.38
CA VAL A 63 -1.94 16.83 -16.52
C VAL A 63 -3.36 17.12 -16.03
N PRO A 64 -4.13 17.98 -16.71
CA PRO A 64 -5.55 18.15 -16.42
C PRO A 64 -6.32 16.83 -16.57
N ASP A 65 -7.21 16.54 -15.63
CA ASP A 65 -7.84 15.22 -15.53
C ASP A 65 -8.69 14.89 -16.77
N ASP A 66 -9.25 15.90 -17.44
CA ASP A 66 -10.07 15.80 -18.65
C ASP A 66 -9.27 15.68 -19.96
N GLU A 67 -7.94 15.83 -19.91
CA GLU A 67 -7.06 15.65 -21.06
C GLU A 67 -6.59 14.19 -21.24
N LEU A 68 -6.95 13.29 -20.32
CA LEU A 68 -6.65 11.86 -20.37
C LEU A 68 -7.83 11.06 -20.93
N GLU A 69 -7.52 9.92 -21.56
CA GLU A 69 -8.51 8.96 -22.07
C GLU A 69 -8.19 7.55 -21.55
N PRO A 70 -9.01 6.99 -20.64
CA PRO A 70 -10.14 7.64 -19.98
C PRO A 70 -9.70 8.80 -19.06
N PRO A 71 -10.61 9.75 -18.72
CA PRO A 71 -10.26 10.88 -17.87
C PRO A 71 -9.79 10.40 -16.49
N ALA A 72 -8.84 11.11 -15.89
CA ALA A 72 -8.42 10.89 -14.50
C ALA A 72 -9.44 11.49 -13.52
N GLY A 73 -9.01 11.90 -12.32
CA GLY A 73 -9.90 12.48 -11.32
C GLY A 73 -10.69 11.42 -10.56
N GLU A 74 -11.91 11.77 -10.13
CA GLU A 74 -12.84 10.87 -9.41
C GLU A 74 -13.08 9.56 -10.17
N LYS A 75 -13.08 8.44 -9.45
CA LYS A 75 -13.37 7.10 -9.98
C LYS A 75 -14.49 6.43 -9.21
N THR A 76 -15.57 6.14 -9.92
CA THR A 76 -16.62 5.24 -9.43
C THR A 76 -16.22 3.78 -9.63
N ILE A 77 -16.97 2.85 -9.02
CA ILE A 77 -16.77 1.41 -9.24
C ILE A 77 -16.91 1.04 -10.73
N ASP A 78 -17.81 1.69 -11.46
CA ASP A 78 -18.03 1.43 -12.88
C ASP A 78 -16.84 1.92 -13.72
N ASP A 79 -16.13 2.96 -13.27
CA ASP A 79 -14.96 3.49 -13.97
C ASP A 79 -13.77 2.55 -13.81
N VAL A 80 -13.49 2.10 -12.58
CA VAL A 80 -12.40 1.15 -12.32
C VAL A 80 -12.67 -0.21 -12.95
N ALA A 81 -13.91 -0.70 -12.90
CA ALA A 81 -14.28 -1.98 -13.49
C ALA A 81 -14.01 -2.04 -15.01
N ARG A 82 -14.10 -0.90 -15.71
CA ARG A 82 -13.85 -0.84 -17.16
C ARG A 82 -12.37 -1.01 -17.54
N TYR A 83 -11.45 -0.96 -16.59
CA TYR A 83 -10.05 -1.31 -16.85
C TYR A 83 -9.84 -2.81 -17.05
N GLY A 84 -10.72 -3.66 -16.50
CA GLY A 84 -10.67 -5.09 -16.72
C GLY A 84 -11.26 -5.52 -18.06
N GLU A 85 -10.97 -6.76 -18.45
CA GLU A 85 -11.49 -7.36 -19.69
C GLU A 85 -13.00 -7.62 -19.63
N ASP A 86 -13.54 -7.91 -18.43
CA ASP A 86 -14.96 -8.11 -18.16
C ASP A 86 -15.42 -7.17 -17.04
N ALA A 87 -15.96 -6.01 -17.43
CA ALA A 87 -16.37 -4.97 -16.48
C ALA A 87 -17.47 -5.42 -15.51
N GLN A 88 -18.36 -6.34 -15.91
CA GLN A 88 -19.38 -6.83 -14.99
C GLN A 88 -18.74 -7.70 -13.92
N ARG A 89 -17.80 -8.56 -14.31
CA ARG A 89 -17.06 -9.39 -13.38
C ARG A 89 -16.19 -8.55 -12.45
N GLU A 90 -15.51 -7.53 -12.96
CA GLU A 90 -14.69 -6.65 -12.12
C GLU A 90 -15.52 -5.83 -11.14
N GLN A 91 -16.72 -5.40 -11.54
CA GLN A 91 -17.63 -4.73 -10.60
C GLN A 91 -18.01 -5.63 -9.42
N GLU A 92 -18.25 -6.93 -9.66
CA GLU A 92 -18.50 -7.89 -8.58
C GLU A 92 -17.28 -8.05 -7.65
N VAL A 93 -16.07 -8.14 -8.23
CA VAL A 93 -14.83 -8.29 -7.47
C VAL A 93 -14.54 -7.03 -6.63
N LEU A 94 -14.69 -5.84 -7.21
CA LEU A 94 -14.54 -4.57 -6.49
C LEU A 94 -15.58 -4.42 -5.37
N ALA A 95 -16.82 -4.84 -5.61
CA ALA A 95 -17.86 -4.85 -4.58
C ALA A 95 -17.53 -5.82 -3.44
N ASP A 96 -16.94 -6.99 -3.73
CA ASP A 96 -16.48 -7.96 -2.73
C ASP A 96 -15.32 -7.40 -1.88
N TYR A 97 -14.46 -6.56 -2.45
CA TYR A 97 -13.46 -5.79 -1.68
C TYR A 97 -14.08 -4.66 -0.87
N GLY A 98 -15.33 -4.28 -1.13
CA GLY A 98 -15.97 -3.12 -0.53
C GLY A 98 -15.43 -1.80 -1.07
N TYR A 99 -15.03 -1.74 -2.35
CA TYR A 99 -14.63 -0.50 -3.02
C TYR A 99 -15.73 0.57 -2.90
N THR A 100 -15.38 1.78 -2.50
CA THR A 100 -16.34 2.87 -2.34
C THR A 100 -16.16 3.94 -3.41
N ARG A 101 -14.93 4.39 -3.63
CA ARG A 101 -14.55 5.41 -4.62
C ARG A 101 -13.03 5.45 -4.77
N GLY A 102 -12.55 6.14 -5.79
CA GLY A 102 -11.13 6.33 -6.04
C GLY A 102 -10.85 7.69 -6.65
N TRP A 103 -9.57 7.98 -6.80
CA TRP A 103 -9.09 9.17 -7.48
C TRP A 103 -7.76 8.88 -8.17
N GLU A 104 -7.60 9.42 -9.37
CA GLU A 104 -6.35 9.33 -10.14
C GLU A 104 -5.79 10.71 -10.45
N ARG A 105 -4.46 10.86 -10.37
CA ARG A 105 -3.76 12.09 -10.74
C ARG A 105 -2.44 11.77 -11.45
N PHE A 106 -2.10 12.58 -12.45
CA PHE A 106 -0.96 12.37 -13.32
C PHE A 106 -0.14 13.65 -13.49
N TRP A 107 1.18 13.47 -13.61
CA TRP A 107 2.15 14.49 -14.00
C TRP A 107 3.00 13.92 -15.13
N ARG A 108 3.24 14.68 -16.20
CA ARG A 108 3.78 14.10 -17.43
C ARG A 108 4.57 15.10 -18.27
N SER A 109 5.65 14.62 -18.89
CA SER A 109 6.38 15.30 -19.98
C SER A 109 6.26 14.48 -21.27
N GLU A 110 7.11 14.70 -22.27
CA GLU A 110 7.08 13.85 -23.48
C GLU A 110 7.52 12.41 -23.19
N GLU A 111 8.48 12.21 -22.28
CA GLU A 111 9.14 10.91 -22.03
C GLU A 111 8.94 10.38 -20.61
N GLU A 112 8.54 11.24 -19.67
CA GLU A 112 8.41 10.90 -18.24
C GLU A 112 6.96 10.99 -17.76
N LEU A 113 6.65 10.18 -16.75
CA LEU A 113 5.31 10.07 -16.18
C LEU A 113 5.42 9.77 -14.68
N THR A 114 4.64 10.48 -13.88
CA THR A 114 4.31 10.05 -12.51
C THR A 114 2.80 9.98 -12.37
N SER A 115 2.29 8.94 -11.75
CA SER A 115 0.86 8.81 -11.44
C SER A 115 0.62 8.34 -10.02
N VAL A 116 -0.49 8.79 -9.44
CA VAL A 116 -0.98 8.38 -8.11
C VAL A 116 -2.44 8.01 -8.23
N PHE A 117 -2.76 6.82 -7.71
CA PHE A 117 -4.09 6.26 -7.62
C PHE A 117 -4.38 6.06 -6.14
N LEU A 118 -5.49 6.61 -5.67
CA LEU A 118 -5.94 6.51 -4.29
C LEU A 118 -7.34 5.90 -4.28
N ASP A 119 -7.44 4.64 -3.86
CA ASP A 119 -8.69 3.90 -3.81
C ASP A 119 -9.14 3.71 -2.36
N GLN A 120 -10.40 4.01 -2.08
CA GLN A 120 -11.02 3.91 -0.76
C GLN A 120 -11.94 2.68 -0.68
N PHE A 121 -11.88 2.00 0.46
CA PHE A 121 -12.65 0.80 0.74
C PHE A 121 -13.50 0.98 2.01
N ALA A 122 -14.49 0.11 2.19
CA ALA A 122 -15.30 0.08 3.40
C ALA A 122 -14.48 -0.39 4.62
N ASP A 123 -13.54 -1.32 4.40
CA ASP A 123 -12.75 -1.96 5.45
C ASP A 123 -11.27 -2.08 5.04
N PRO A 124 -10.33 -2.02 6.00
CA PRO A 124 -8.90 -2.19 5.72
C PRO A 124 -8.53 -3.50 5.03
N SER A 125 -9.27 -4.59 5.29
CA SER A 125 -9.03 -5.87 4.62
C SER A 125 -9.31 -5.83 3.12
N GLY A 126 -10.27 -5.00 2.70
CA GLY A 126 -10.58 -4.75 1.29
C GLY A 126 -9.41 -4.10 0.58
N ALA A 127 -8.89 -3.01 1.16
CA ALA A 127 -7.72 -2.31 0.66
C ALA A 127 -6.48 -3.21 0.57
N VAL A 128 -6.18 -4.00 1.61
CA VAL A 128 -5.05 -4.94 1.60
C VAL A 128 -5.18 -5.97 0.49
N SER A 129 -6.38 -6.54 0.31
CA SER A 129 -6.61 -7.59 -0.70
C SER A 129 -6.51 -7.02 -2.11
N TYR A 130 -7.13 -5.85 -2.33
CA TYR A 130 -7.07 -5.16 -3.61
C TYR A 130 -5.63 -4.77 -3.99
N ALA A 131 -4.86 -4.17 -3.07
CA ALA A 131 -3.46 -3.82 -3.32
C ALA A 131 -2.59 -5.03 -3.71
N ALA A 132 -2.79 -6.17 -3.03
CA ALA A 132 -2.06 -7.40 -3.30
C ALA A 132 -2.42 -8.01 -4.66
N ASP A 133 -3.70 -7.96 -5.03
CA ASP A 133 -4.22 -8.47 -6.30
C ASP A 133 -3.82 -7.57 -7.46
N LEU A 134 -3.89 -6.26 -7.30
CA LEU A 134 -3.43 -5.28 -8.29
C LEU A 134 -1.94 -5.44 -8.57
N ALA A 135 -1.10 -5.53 -7.52
CA ALA A 135 0.33 -5.77 -7.70
C ALA A 135 0.62 -7.08 -8.46
N ARG A 136 -0.13 -8.16 -8.17
CA ARG A 136 0.01 -9.44 -8.88
C ARG A 136 -0.38 -9.30 -10.35
N ASN A 137 -1.52 -8.71 -10.62
CA ASN A 137 -2.04 -8.54 -11.97
C ASN A 137 -1.09 -7.66 -12.81
N ASP A 138 -0.58 -6.57 -12.24
CA ASP A 138 0.36 -5.68 -12.92
C ASP A 138 1.73 -6.35 -13.16
N ALA A 139 2.21 -7.19 -12.23
CA ALA A 139 3.41 -7.98 -12.47
C ALA A 139 3.26 -9.01 -13.59
N GLU A 140 2.06 -9.61 -13.71
CA GLU A 140 1.72 -10.48 -14.84
C GLU A 140 1.62 -9.69 -16.15
N HIS A 141 1.01 -8.50 -16.11
CA HIS A 141 0.81 -7.63 -17.27
C HIS A 141 2.13 -7.06 -17.82
N TYR A 142 2.97 -6.47 -16.97
CA TYR A 142 4.23 -5.84 -17.36
C TYR A 142 5.40 -6.82 -17.42
N GLY A 143 5.24 -8.05 -16.90
CA GLY A 143 6.27 -9.08 -16.96
C GLY A 143 7.47 -8.82 -16.05
N GLY A 144 7.27 -8.86 -14.73
CA GLY A 144 8.38 -8.73 -13.77
C GLY A 144 8.14 -9.38 -12.41
N LEU A 145 9.10 -9.21 -11.49
CA LEU A 145 9.07 -9.84 -10.17
C LEU A 145 8.74 -8.83 -9.07
N LEU A 146 7.74 -9.17 -8.25
CA LEU A 146 7.36 -8.37 -7.10
C LEU A 146 8.37 -8.49 -5.95
N ASN A 147 8.85 -7.34 -5.48
CA ASN A 147 9.52 -7.21 -4.20
C ASN A 147 8.49 -6.85 -3.11
N ARG A 148 8.21 -7.80 -2.21
CA ARG A 148 7.21 -7.65 -1.12
C ARG A 148 7.75 -6.98 0.14
N SER A 149 9.04 -6.66 0.18
CA SER A 149 9.66 -5.92 1.27
C SER A 149 10.73 -4.99 0.72
N PRO A 150 10.33 -4.02 -0.12
CA PRO A 150 11.26 -3.12 -0.77
C PRO A 150 11.91 -2.18 0.26
N ASN A 151 13.24 -2.09 0.24
CA ASN A 151 13.95 -1.06 0.98
C ASN A 151 13.45 0.33 0.53
N GLY A 152 13.38 1.30 1.44
CA GLY A 152 12.97 2.67 1.10
C GLY A 152 11.45 2.90 1.05
N LEU A 153 10.62 1.87 1.13
CA LEU A 153 9.17 1.99 1.27
C LEU A 153 8.69 1.44 2.64
N PRO A 154 7.54 1.92 3.16
CA PRO A 154 6.96 1.40 4.39
C PRO A 154 6.57 -0.08 4.33
N GLU A 155 6.39 -0.70 5.50
CA GLU A 155 5.82 -2.04 5.61
C GLU A 155 4.42 -2.09 4.98
N GLY A 156 4.12 -3.18 4.27
CA GLY A 156 2.86 -3.34 3.55
C GLY A 156 2.88 -2.83 2.11
N CYS A 157 3.96 -2.20 1.66
CA CYS A 157 4.16 -1.86 0.27
C CYS A 157 4.81 -3.01 -0.52
N VAL A 158 4.36 -3.19 -1.76
CA VAL A 158 4.95 -4.08 -2.76
C VAL A 158 5.48 -3.23 -3.91
N LEU A 159 6.61 -3.62 -4.48
CA LEU A 159 7.26 -2.93 -5.59
C LEU A 159 7.44 -3.84 -6.79
N LEU A 160 7.22 -3.29 -7.98
CA LEU A 160 7.71 -3.81 -9.27
C LEU A 160 8.66 -2.80 -9.91
N ALA A 161 9.74 -3.27 -10.52
CA ALA A 161 10.64 -2.45 -11.32
C ALA A 161 10.79 -3.03 -12.73
N GLN A 162 10.86 -2.14 -13.71
CA GLN A 162 11.12 -2.40 -15.12
C GLN A 162 12.33 -1.56 -15.55
N ASP A 163 13.48 -2.20 -15.62
CA ASP A 163 14.75 -1.49 -15.88
C ASP A 163 14.91 -1.07 -17.35
N ASP A 164 14.14 -1.70 -18.26
CA ASP A 164 14.14 -1.40 -19.69
C ASP A 164 12.85 -0.65 -20.08
N PRO A 165 12.89 0.26 -21.07
CA PRO A 165 11.69 0.85 -21.65
C PRO A 165 10.74 -0.21 -22.24
N ALA A 166 9.43 0.00 -22.10
CA ALA A 166 8.41 -0.88 -22.67
C ALA A 166 7.35 -0.08 -23.45
N PRO A 167 7.64 0.30 -24.72
CA PRO A 167 6.75 1.11 -25.54
C PRO A 167 5.37 0.47 -25.80
N GLU A 168 5.28 -0.86 -25.80
CA GLU A 168 4.01 -1.61 -25.90
C GLU A 168 3.07 -1.33 -24.73
N HIS A 169 3.62 -0.93 -23.58
CA HIS A 169 2.90 -0.48 -22.39
C HIS A 169 2.93 1.05 -22.24
N ARG A 170 3.33 1.77 -23.30
CA ARG A 170 3.45 3.24 -23.33
C ARG A 170 4.48 3.81 -22.33
N MET A 171 5.50 3.03 -21.98
CA MET A 171 6.61 3.47 -21.13
C MET A 171 7.82 3.81 -22.00
N ALA A 172 8.12 5.10 -22.15
CA ALA A 172 9.23 5.58 -22.98
C ALA A 172 10.61 5.37 -22.34
N GLY A 173 10.65 5.21 -21.01
CA GLY A 173 11.84 4.91 -20.23
C GLY A 173 11.61 3.77 -19.22
N PRO A 174 12.62 3.45 -18.40
CA PRO A 174 12.48 2.58 -17.24
C PRO A 174 11.34 3.02 -16.31
N ALA A 175 10.71 2.06 -15.65
CA ALA A 175 9.55 2.30 -14.79
C ALA A 175 9.66 1.61 -13.44
N ALA A 176 9.03 2.21 -12.43
CA ALA A 176 8.84 1.60 -11.13
C ALA A 176 7.39 1.78 -10.69
N PHE A 177 6.88 0.80 -9.94
CA PHE A 177 5.51 0.77 -9.44
C PHE A 177 5.52 0.37 -7.97
N ALA A 178 4.64 0.99 -7.17
CA ALA A 178 4.40 0.61 -5.79
C ALA A 178 2.90 0.50 -5.51
N TRP A 179 2.53 -0.52 -4.74
CA TRP A 179 1.18 -0.70 -4.22
C TRP A 179 1.25 -0.85 -2.71
N CYS A 180 0.55 0.00 -1.98
CA CYS A 180 0.56 0.06 -0.52
C CYS A 180 -0.87 0.10 0.01
N SER A 181 -1.13 -0.56 1.14
CA SER A 181 -2.36 -0.39 1.91
C SER A 181 -2.12 0.51 3.12
N ALA A 182 -3.00 1.47 3.37
CA ALA A 182 -2.97 2.34 4.54
C ALA A 182 -4.39 2.56 5.09
N GLY A 183 -4.71 1.92 6.22
CA GLY A 183 -6.08 1.97 6.75
C GLY A 183 -7.07 1.41 5.73
N VAL A 184 -8.08 2.20 5.37
CA VAL A 184 -9.10 1.86 4.36
C VAL A 184 -8.67 2.19 2.92
N PHE A 185 -7.43 2.60 2.70
CA PHE A 185 -6.96 3.05 1.39
C PHE A 185 -5.97 2.07 0.76
N THR A 186 -6.06 1.95 -0.57
CA THR A 186 -4.95 1.49 -1.41
C THR A 186 -4.33 2.70 -2.10
N VAL A 187 -3.00 2.77 -2.08
CA VAL A 187 -2.21 3.73 -2.84
C VAL A 187 -1.42 2.95 -3.89
N ALA A 188 -1.63 3.28 -5.16
CA ALA A 188 -0.76 2.82 -6.24
C ALA A 188 -0.03 4.01 -6.88
N VAL A 189 1.28 3.89 -7.03
CA VAL A 189 2.12 4.92 -7.66
C VAL A 189 2.88 4.28 -8.80
N ALA A 190 2.97 4.96 -9.93
CA ALA A 190 3.88 4.62 -11.02
C ALA A 190 4.80 5.80 -11.33
N ALA A 191 6.04 5.51 -11.68
CA ALA A 191 7.02 6.49 -12.14
C ALA A 191 7.78 5.93 -13.35
N VAL A 192 7.84 6.70 -14.43
CA VAL A 192 8.63 6.46 -15.64
C VAL A 192 9.62 7.61 -15.78
N ALA A 193 10.90 7.29 -15.92
CA ALA A 193 11.98 8.28 -15.99
C ALA A 193 13.08 7.84 -16.97
N ASP A 194 14.12 8.65 -17.13
CA ASP A 194 15.26 8.36 -18.01
C ASP A 194 16.11 7.16 -17.56
N THR A 195 16.15 6.90 -16.25
CA THR A 195 16.96 5.81 -15.66
C THR A 195 16.17 5.03 -14.62
N PRO A 196 16.51 3.74 -14.37
CA PRO A 196 15.85 2.95 -13.33
C PRO A 196 16.01 3.58 -11.93
N GLU A 197 17.17 4.19 -11.65
CA GLU A 197 17.44 4.87 -10.39
C GLU A 197 16.56 6.11 -10.18
N ASP A 198 16.30 6.87 -11.25
CA ASP A 198 15.46 8.06 -11.19
C ASP A 198 13.99 7.68 -11.04
N ALA A 199 13.51 6.69 -11.79
CA ALA A 199 12.15 6.17 -11.66
C ALA A 199 11.89 5.65 -10.25
N ARG A 200 12.85 4.89 -9.69
CA ARG A 200 12.74 4.39 -8.32
C ARG A 200 12.74 5.51 -7.28
N ARG A 201 13.59 6.52 -7.43
CA ARG A 201 13.69 7.63 -6.47
C ARG A 201 12.41 8.47 -6.46
N GLU A 202 11.87 8.76 -7.64
CA GLU A 202 10.61 9.46 -7.81
C GLU A 202 9.47 8.68 -7.13
N LEU A 203 9.36 7.39 -7.44
CA LEU A 203 8.37 6.50 -6.84
C LEU A 203 8.43 6.49 -5.30
N GLU A 204 9.61 6.27 -4.72
CA GLU A 204 9.79 6.21 -3.26
C GLU A 204 9.38 7.52 -2.58
N ALA A 205 9.76 8.65 -3.18
CA ALA A 205 9.45 9.98 -2.64
C ALA A 205 7.95 10.30 -2.73
N VAL A 206 7.32 10.03 -3.88
CA VAL A 206 5.88 10.26 -4.08
C VAL A 206 5.04 9.34 -3.20
N THR A 207 5.39 8.05 -3.13
CA THR A 207 4.69 7.07 -2.27
C THR A 207 4.75 7.49 -0.81
N THR A 208 5.93 7.93 -0.34
CA THR A 208 6.09 8.42 1.03
C THR A 208 5.23 9.66 1.28
N ALA A 209 5.30 10.66 0.39
CA ALA A 209 4.53 11.89 0.51
C ALA A 209 3.00 11.65 0.47
N GLN A 210 2.56 10.69 -0.34
CA GLN A 210 1.16 10.31 -0.43
C GLN A 210 0.70 9.58 0.85
N LEU A 211 1.48 8.62 1.36
CA LEU A 211 1.13 7.89 2.57
C LEU A 211 1.13 8.78 3.82
N ASP A 212 2.00 9.79 3.89
CA ASP A 212 2.01 10.73 5.02
C ASP A 212 0.73 11.57 5.09
N ARG A 213 0.12 11.92 3.94
CA ARG A 213 -1.21 12.58 3.89
C ARG A 213 -2.36 11.72 4.43
N LEU A 214 -2.17 10.40 4.55
CA LEU A 214 -3.21 9.47 5.03
C LEU A 214 -3.07 9.11 6.52
N ARG A 215 -2.03 9.62 7.19
CA ARG A 215 -1.70 9.29 8.59
C ARG A 215 -2.17 10.35 9.60
N ASP A 216 -2.62 11.50 9.10
CA ASP A 216 -3.18 12.61 9.88
C ASP A 216 -4.69 12.45 10.09
#